data_AF-A0A3L6PAW9-F1
#
_entry.id   AF-A0A3L6PAW9-F1
#
_cell.length_a   1.000
_cell.length_b   1.000
_cell.length_c   1.000
_cell.angle_alpha   90.00
_cell.angle_beta   90.00
_cell.angle_gamma   90.00
#
_symmetry.space_group_name_H-M   'P 1'
#
loop_
_entity.id
_entity.type
_entity.pdbx_description
1 polymer ?
#
loop_
_entity_poly.entity_id
_entity_poly.type
_entity_poly.pdbx_seq_one_letter_code
_entity_poly.pdbx_strand_id
1 'polypeptide(L)'
;MDKGKSVVAELAASLSDVRVTPRQNSKPKSFVPSASFYCFSKKAKPRKLVSLCLGTLGQHLEDIITDISEFAAYFPPHIKLAVLSIARRRRLLNDEVLTSLAECSWEILDISGSDVTDVGLATVANVCSNLRAIDISRCEKITTAGVSEIVCHCPSLEILRCGGCPRSEFTARRCLNILKPKLNTLEEDSWEELDTLDVGGGAESLRWLVWPRIDDNSKETLAAECPRVTINPQPSPYDLSRSKVPVEALASVPLDHSIVEDIDPKTWAVSAAPRRPVTLPNPNAPPEIPIAERFRLAYVEREARLAPKRAKRERQQRRRAERDYMMNDIDARSVALAAQASRNLRKS
;
A
#
# COMPACT_ATOMS: atom_id res chain seq x y z
N MET A 1 22.88 -17.64 -75.38
CA MET A 1 22.55 -18.24 -74.07
C MET A 1 21.37 -17.46 -73.52
N ASP A 2 20.16 -17.94 -73.81
CA ASP A 2 18.86 -17.37 -73.41
C ASP A 2 18.05 -18.52 -72.80
N LYS A 3 17.63 -18.44 -71.53
CA LYS A 3 16.46 -17.72 -71.00
C LYS A 3 15.11 -18.32 -71.39
N GLY A 4 14.38 -18.72 -70.35
CA GLY A 4 12.98 -18.40 -70.19
C GLY A 4 11.99 -19.36 -70.84
N LYS A 5 10.83 -19.50 -70.18
CA LYS A 5 9.64 -20.28 -70.58
C LYS A 5 9.61 -21.73 -70.12
N SER A 6 9.49 -22.01 -68.82
CA SER A 6 8.93 -23.32 -68.40
C SER A 6 8.37 -23.44 -66.97
N VAL A 7 8.06 -22.36 -66.26
CA VAL A 7 7.43 -22.50 -64.92
C VAL A 7 6.20 -21.61 -64.72
N VAL A 8 6.05 -20.55 -65.53
CA VAL A 8 4.87 -19.68 -65.50
C VAL A 8 3.66 -20.30 -66.22
N ALA A 9 3.86 -21.39 -66.98
CA ALA A 9 2.80 -22.08 -67.72
C ALA A 9 2.12 -23.22 -66.93
N GLU A 10 2.72 -23.68 -65.83
CA GLU A 10 2.24 -24.87 -65.09
C GLU A 10 1.42 -24.50 -63.83
N LEU A 11 1.52 -23.26 -63.34
CA LEU A 11 0.71 -22.74 -62.23
C LEU A 11 -0.60 -22.05 -62.69
N ALA A 12 -0.74 -21.75 -63.99
CA ALA A 12 -1.93 -21.13 -64.56
C ALA A 12 -3.05 -22.13 -64.94
N ALA A 13 -2.78 -23.44 -64.89
CA ALA A 13 -3.72 -24.49 -65.27
C ALA A 13 -4.55 -25.06 -64.11
N SER A 14 -4.39 -24.57 -62.88
CA SER A 14 -5.12 -25.06 -61.69
C SER A 14 -6.19 -24.10 -61.16
N LEU A 15 -6.59 -23.09 -61.93
CA LEU A 15 -7.52 -22.03 -61.52
C LEU A 15 -8.79 -21.88 -62.39
N SER A 16 -9.15 -22.87 -63.20
CA SER A 16 -10.25 -22.73 -64.17
C SER A 16 -11.59 -23.35 -63.79
N ASP A 17 -11.82 -23.73 -62.54
CA ASP A 17 -13.17 -24.11 -62.09
C ASP A 17 -13.41 -23.67 -60.64
N VAL A 18 -13.95 -22.47 -60.46
CA VAL A 18 -15.15 -22.19 -59.66
C VAL A 18 -15.55 -20.72 -59.87
N ARG A 19 -16.70 -20.52 -60.53
CA ARG A 19 -17.38 -19.22 -60.69
C ARG A 19 -18.05 -18.78 -59.38
N VAL A 20 -18.05 -17.47 -59.15
CA VAL A 20 -18.60 -16.77 -57.97
C VAL A 20 -20.04 -16.27 -58.23
N THR A 21 -20.84 -16.23 -57.14
CA THR A 21 -21.91 -15.27 -56.72
C THR A 21 -23.24 -15.94 -56.32
N PRO A 22 -24.10 -15.32 -55.47
CA PRO A 22 -23.84 -14.61 -54.20
C PRO A 22 -24.83 -15.04 -53.08
N ARG A 23 -24.51 -14.82 -51.79
CA ARG A 23 -25.57 -14.69 -50.76
C ARG A 23 -25.17 -13.82 -49.56
N GLN A 24 -26.20 -13.17 -49.02
CA GLN A 24 -26.22 -11.87 -48.34
C GLN A 24 -25.87 -11.91 -46.83
N ASN A 25 -25.26 -10.80 -46.40
CA ASN A 25 -25.31 -10.10 -45.10
C ASN A 25 -25.86 -10.78 -43.84
N SER A 26 -25.01 -10.89 -42.81
CA SER A 26 -25.38 -10.52 -41.43
C SER A 26 -24.17 -10.11 -40.57
N LYS A 27 -24.08 -8.79 -40.30
CA LYS A 27 -23.46 -8.05 -39.16
C LYS A 27 -21.98 -8.34 -38.76
N PRO A 28 -21.09 -7.32 -38.73
CA PRO A 28 -19.75 -7.47 -38.16
C PRO A 28 -19.77 -7.36 -36.63
N LYS A 29 -19.18 -8.35 -35.94
CA LYS A 29 -18.74 -8.20 -34.55
C LYS A 29 -17.49 -7.30 -34.55
N SER A 30 -17.57 -6.19 -33.84
CA SER A 30 -16.43 -5.31 -33.60
C SER A 30 -15.34 -6.05 -32.82
N PHE A 31 -14.17 -6.16 -33.43
CA PHE A 31 -12.92 -6.48 -32.75
C PHE A 31 -12.55 -5.29 -31.87
N VAL A 32 -12.53 -5.49 -30.55
CA VAL A 32 -11.86 -4.59 -29.61
C VAL A 32 -10.41 -5.08 -29.50
N PRO A 33 -9.38 -4.26 -29.75
CA PRO A 33 -8.01 -4.71 -29.59
C PRO A 33 -7.69 -4.85 -28.10
N SER A 34 -7.35 -6.07 -27.68
CA SER A 34 -6.76 -6.34 -26.38
C SER A 34 -5.41 -5.62 -26.32
N ALA A 35 -5.33 -4.58 -25.49
CA ALA A 35 -4.09 -3.89 -25.19
C ALA A 35 -3.15 -4.89 -24.48
N SER A 36 -2.22 -5.44 -25.27
CA SER A 36 -1.12 -6.23 -24.75
C SER A 36 -0.25 -5.32 -23.90
N PHE A 37 -0.26 -5.52 -22.59
CA PHE A 37 0.68 -4.91 -21.67
C PHE A 37 2.08 -5.44 -22.01
N TYR A 38 2.84 -4.68 -22.79
CA TYR A 38 4.27 -4.91 -22.98
C TYR A 38 4.97 -4.72 -21.63
N CYS A 39 5.17 -5.81 -20.91
CA CYS A 39 6.02 -5.85 -19.73
C CYS A 39 7.48 -5.96 -20.20
N PHE A 40 8.19 -4.83 -20.26
CA PHE A 40 9.64 -4.85 -20.38
C PHE A 40 10.23 -5.48 -19.12
N SER A 41 10.67 -6.74 -19.22
CA SER A 41 11.39 -7.44 -18.16
C SER A 41 12.78 -6.80 -17.98
N LYS A 42 12.86 -5.74 -17.18
CA LYS A 42 14.14 -5.31 -16.60
C LYS A 42 14.66 -6.46 -15.74
N LYS A 43 15.95 -6.83 -15.91
CA LYS A 43 16.60 -7.87 -15.09
C LYS A 43 16.31 -7.61 -13.61
N ALA A 44 15.67 -8.57 -12.94
CA ALA A 44 15.16 -8.39 -11.59
C ALA A 44 16.30 -8.15 -10.61
N LYS A 45 16.34 -6.95 -9.98
CA LYS A 45 17.14 -6.75 -8.77
C LYS A 45 16.69 -7.77 -7.72
N PRO A 46 17.60 -8.30 -6.89
CA PRO A 46 17.21 -9.14 -5.77
C PRO A 46 16.24 -8.34 -4.88
N ARG A 47 15.04 -8.90 -4.66
CA ARG A 47 14.02 -8.26 -3.83
C ARG A 47 14.55 -8.14 -2.39
N LYS A 48 14.27 -7.02 -1.73
CA LYS A 48 14.55 -6.87 -0.30
C LYS A 48 13.79 -7.97 0.46
N LEU A 49 14.38 -8.49 1.54
CA LEU A 49 13.73 -9.51 2.38
C LEU A 49 12.37 -9.03 2.88
N VAL A 50 12.27 -7.75 3.27
CA VAL A 50 11.01 -7.12 3.68
C VAL A 50 9.95 -7.20 2.60
N SER A 51 10.29 -6.92 1.34
CA SER A 51 9.36 -6.99 0.22
C SER A 51 8.90 -8.43 -0.05
N LEU A 52 9.77 -9.42 0.16
CA LEU A 52 9.40 -10.83 0.08
C LEU A 52 8.41 -11.21 1.19
N CYS A 53 8.70 -10.82 2.44
CA CYS A 53 7.82 -11.06 3.59
C CYS A 53 6.46 -10.38 3.42
N LEU A 54 6.43 -9.13 2.97
CA LEU A 54 5.21 -8.39 2.67
C LEU A 54 4.41 -9.06 1.54
N GLY A 55 5.09 -9.62 0.53
CA GLY A 55 4.45 -10.42 -0.50
C GLY A 55 3.78 -11.68 0.07
N THR A 56 4.48 -12.44 0.92
CA THR A 56 3.90 -13.62 1.57
C THR A 56 2.73 -13.26 2.49
N LEU A 57 2.86 -12.19 3.29
CA LEU A 57 1.77 -11.67 4.10
C LEU A 57 0.59 -11.25 3.21
N GLY A 58 0.87 -10.58 2.10
CA GLY A 58 -0.12 -10.18 1.12
C GLY A 58 -0.89 -11.34 0.51
N GLN A 59 -0.24 -12.48 0.25
CA GLN A 59 -0.89 -13.70 -0.26
C GLN A 59 -1.88 -14.30 0.75
N HIS A 60 -1.53 -14.27 2.03
CA HIS A 60 -2.32 -14.85 3.12
C HIS A 60 -3.16 -13.81 3.88
N LEU A 61 -3.27 -12.58 3.35
CA LEU A 61 -3.93 -11.50 4.07
C LEU A 61 -5.39 -11.83 4.41
N GLU A 62 -6.15 -12.51 3.54
CA GLU A 62 -7.54 -12.94 3.85
C GLU A 62 -7.64 -13.80 5.12
N ASP A 63 -6.65 -14.64 5.39
CA ASP A 63 -6.64 -15.54 6.55
C ASP A 63 -6.24 -14.81 7.84
N ILE A 64 -5.54 -13.68 7.72
CA ILE A 64 -4.90 -12.98 8.84
C ILE A 64 -5.61 -11.65 9.16
N ILE A 65 -6.38 -11.10 8.22
CA ILE A 65 -6.94 -9.74 8.33
C ILE A 65 -7.93 -9.59 9.48
N THR A 66 -8.59 -10.67 9.91
CA THR A 66 -9.49 -10.67 11.08
C THR A 66 -8.75 -10.36 12.38
N ASP A 67 -7.48 -10.76 12.47
CA ASP A 67 -6.69 -10.64 13.68
C ASP A 67 -5.68 -9.48 13.58
N ILE A 68 -5.86 -8.60 12.58
CA ILE A 68 -4.88 -7.55 12.27
C ILE A 68 -4.63 -6.59 13.43
N SER A 69 -5.65 -6.35 14.26
CA SER A 69 -5.55 -5.54 15.46
C SER A 69 -4.59 -6.13 16.51
N GLU A 70 -4.45 -7.46 16.58
CA GLU A 70 -3.60 -8.13 17.57
C GLU A 70 -2.11 -7.93 17.30
N PHE A 71 -1.72 -7.80 16.01
CA PHE A 71 -0.32 -7.71 15.63
C PHE A 71 0.08 -6.40 14.95
N ALA A 72 -0.87 -5.53 14.57
CA ALA A 72 -0.56 -4.24 13.97
C ALA A 72 0.35 -3.37 14.85
N ALA A 73 0.25 -3.48 16.18
CA ALA A 73 1.09 -2.77 17.14
C ALA A 73 2.59 -3.11 17.00
N TYR A 74 2.94 -4.29 16.47
CA TYR A 74 4.34 -4.71 16.27
C TYR A 74 4.91 -4.22 14.95
N PHE A 75 4.09 -3.67 14.05
CA PHE A 75 4.53 -3.25 12.73
C PHE A 75 5.01 -1.79 12.74
N PRO A 76 6.21 -1.53 12.17
CA PRO A 76 6.63 -0.17 11.87
C PRO A 76 5.65 0.56 10.93
N PRO A 77 5.61 1.91 10.96
CA PRO A 77 4.69 2.71 10.14
C PRO A 77 4.66 2.37 8.64
N HIS A 78 5.84 2.16 8.04
CA HIS A 78 5.96 1.82 6.61
C HIS A 78 5.43 0.41 6.29
N ILE A 79 5.50 -0.53 7.25
CA ILE A 79 4.94 -1.87 7.11
C ILE A 79 3.42 -1.79 7.19
N LYS A 80 2.87 -1.04 8.17
CA LYS A 80 1.41 -0.81 8.27
C LYS A 80 0.84 -0.25 6.96
N LEU A 81 1.51 0.76 6.40
CA LEU A 81 1.10 1.40 5.16
C LEU A 81 1.18 0.44 3.95
N ALA A 82 2.20 -0.42 3.89
CA ALA A 82 2.30 -1.45 2.86
C ALA A 82 1.21 -2.51 2.98
N VAL A 83 0.89 -2.97 4.20
CA VAL A 83 -0.22 -3.90 4.46
C VAL A 83 -1.55 -3.28 4.04
N LEU A 84 -1.78 -2.00 4.37
CA LEU A 84 -2.97 -1.25 3.96
C LEU A 84 -3.08 -1.16 2.43
N SER A 85 -1.98 -0.85 1.74
CA SER A 85 -1.91 -0.77 0.28
C SER A 85 -2.23 -2.10 -0.41
N ILE A 86 -1.85 -3.22 0.23
CA ILE A 86 -2.18 -4.58 -0.20
C ILE A 86 -3.65 -4.90 0.08
N ALA A 87 -4.16 -4.59 1.27
CA ALA A 87 -5.56 -4.79 1.66
C ALA A 87 -6.50 -4.08 0.67
N ARG A 88 -6.17 -2.82 0.32
CA ARG A 88 -6.88 -2.04 -0.70
C ARG A 88 -6.92 -2.74 -2.05
N ARG A 89 -5.77 -3.22 -2.56
CA ARG A 89 -5.69 -3.95 -3.85
C ARG A 89 -6.46 -5.26 -3.87
N ARG A 90 -6.54 -5.93 -2.71
CA ARG A 90 -7.32 -7.15 -2.53
C ARG A 90 -8.81 -6.90 -2.26
N ARG A 91 -9.24 -5.64 -2.15
CA ARG A 91 -10.62 -5.24 -1.77
C ARG A 91 -11.03 -5.77 -0.39
N LEU A 92 -10.08 -5.77 0.55
CA LEU A 92 -10.29 -6.18 1.93
C LEU A 92 -10.23 -5.00 2.91
N LEU A 93 -10.00 -3.79 2.40
CA LEU A 93 -9.89 -2.59 3.23
C LEU A 93 -11.29 -2.09 3.64
N ASN A 94 -11.53 -2.03 4.95
CA ASN A 94 -12.73 -1.52 5.61
C ASN A 94 -12.32 -0.68 6.85
N ASP A 95 -13.30 -0.18 7.60
CA ASP A 95 -13.05 0.69 8.78
C ASP A 95 -12.20 0.03 9.87
N GLU A 96 -12.43 -1.25 10.15
CA GLU A 96 -11.71 -2.00 11.19
C GLU A 96 -10.22 -2.14 10.84
N VAL A 97 -9.94 -2.55 9.60
CA VAL A 97 -8.58 -2.71 9.08
C VAL A 97 -7.87 -1.36 9.01
N LEU A 98 -8.56 -0.33 8.53
CA LEU A 98 -8.03 1.02 8.45
C LEU A 98 -7.66 1.56 9.83
N THR A 99 -8.57 1.41 10.80
CA THR A 99 -8.36 1.87 12.18
C THR A 99 -7.23 1.13 12.87
N SER A 100 -7.15 -0.20 12.68
CA SER A 100 -6.09 -1.03 13.27
C SER A 100 -4.70 -0.69 12.76
N LEU A 101 -4.61 -0.24 11.50
CA LEU A 101 -3.34 0.12 10.85
C LEU A 101 -3.00 1.61 10.95
N ALA A 102 -3.92 2.46 11.41
CA ALA A 102 -3.74 3.91 11.46
C ALA A 102 -2.46 4.31 12.21
N GLU A 103 -1.78 5.34 11.70
CA GLU A 103 -0.48 5.75 12.20
C GLU A 103 -0.23 7.24 11.94
N CYS A 104 0.22 7.98 12.96
CA CYS A 104 0.30 9.45 12.90
C CYS A 104 1.39 10.00 11.98
N SER A 105 2.35 9.15 11.59
CA SER A 105 3.46 9.52 10.70
C SER A 105 3.12 9.41 9.20
N TRP A 106 1.89 9.03 8.85
CA TRP A 106 1.50 8.93 7.45
C TRP A 106 1.27 10.30 6.81
N GLU A 107 1.98 10.55 5.72
CA GLU A 107 1.77 11.72 4.85
C GLU A 107 0.85 11.40 3.66
N ILE A 108 0.75 10.12 3.30
CA ILE A 108 0.05 9.67 2.10
C ILE A 108 -0.88 8.52 2.47
N LEU A 109 -2.14 8.63 2.07
CA LEU A 109 -3.15 7.59 2.29
C LEU A 109 -3.98 7.32 1.04
N ASP A 110 -3.86 6.12 0.50
CA ASP A 110 -4.73 5.65 -0.58
C ASP A 110 -5.76 4.69 0.02
N ILE A 111 -7.04 5.07 -0.01
CA ILE A 111 -8.17 4.19 0.34
C ILE A 111 -9.12 4.00 -0.84
N SER A 112 -8.67 4.32 -2.06
CA SER A 112 -9.52 4.31 -3.23
C SER A 112 -10.13 2.94 -3.52
N GLY A 113 -11.44 2.93 -3.84
CA GLY A 113 -12.21 1.73 -4.15
C GLY A 113 -12.39 0.76 -2.98
N SER A 114 -12.27 1.23 -1.75
CA SER A 114 -12.44 0.43 -0.53
C SER A 114 -13.86 0.51 0.04
N ASP A 115 -14.12 -0.32 1.05
CA ASP A 115 -15.38 -0.38 1.79
C ASP A 115 -15.41 0.54 3.03
N VAL A 116 -14.44 1.46 3.14
CA VAL A 116 -14.31 2.44 4.22
C VAL A 116 -15.48 3.43 4.21
N THR A 117 -15.96 3.79 5.40
CA THR A 117 -17.06 4.72 5.65
C THR A 117 -16.56 6.02 6.28
N ASP A 118 -17.48 6.96 6.49
CA ASP A 118 -17.20 8.21 7.20
C ASP A 118 -16.64 7.97 8.62
N VAL A 119 -16.99 6.87 9.29
CA VAL A 119 -16.51 6.54 10.64
C VAL A 119 -15.02 6.20 10.64
N GLY A 120 -14.60 5.32 9.72
CA GLY A 120 -13.18 4.99 9.55
C GLY A 120 -12.37 6.21 9.13
N LEU A 121 -12.93 7.04 8.25
CA LEU A 121 -12.28 8.26 7.78
C LEU A 121 -12.11 9.30 8.91
N ALA A 122 -13.12 9.49 9.76
CA ALA A 122 -13.03 10.37 10.93
C ALA A 122 -11.97 9.90 11.94
N THR A 123 -11.88 8.58 12.14
CA THR A 123 -10.88 8.00 13.06
C THR A 123 -9.47 8.24 12.54
N VAL A 124 -9.26 8.02 11.24
CA VAL A 124 -7.98 8.33 10.59
C VAL A 124 -7.66 9.81 10.62
N ALA A 125 -8.63 10.69 10.38
CA ALA A 125 -8.42 12.14 10.41
C ALA A 125 -7.87 12.59 11.78
N ASN A 126 -8.38 12.00 12.87
CA ASN A 126 -7.91 12.27 14.24
C ASN A 126 -6.52 11.70 14.54
N VAL A 127 -6.12 10.59 13.91
CA VAL A 127 -4.81 9.95 14.14
C VAL A 127 -3.72 10.53 13.22
N CYS A 128 -4.05 10.77 11.95
CA CYS A 128 -3.13 11.07 10.87
C CYS A 128 -3.16 12.57 10.50
N SER A 129 -2.84 13.43 11.46
CA SER A 129 -2.85 14.90 11.26
C SER A 129 -1.80 15.40 10.25
N ASN A 130 -0.77 14.59 9.97
CA ASN A 130 0.30 14.91 9.01
C ASN A 130 -0.03 14.54 7.55
N LEU A 131 -1.27 14.13 7.25
CA LEU A 131 -1.66 13.77 5.89
C LEU A 131 -1.50 14.95 4.92
N ARG A 132 -0.69 14.73 3.89
CA ARG A 132 -0.44 15.64 2.76
C ARG A 132 -1.24 15.25 1.52
N ALA A 133 -1.45 13.95 1.30
CA ALA A 133 -2.17 13.44 0.14
C ALA A 133 -3.13 12.31 0.51
N ILE A 134 -4.37 12.40 0.03
CA ILE A 134 -5.37 11.34 0.21
C ILE A 134 -6.10 11.01 -1.09
N ASP A 135 -6.34 9.71 -1.32
CA ASP A 135 -7.17 9.21 -2.41
C ASP A 135 -8.41 8.50 -1.87
N ILE A 136 -9.57 9.15 -2.04
CA ILE A 136 -10.90 8.64 -1.67
C ILE A 136 -11.75 8.32 -2.91
N SER A 137 -11.11 8.24 -4.09
CA SER A 137 -11.82 7.94 -5.33
C SER A 137 -12.46 6.55 -5.28
N ARG A 138 -13.62 6.40 -5.94
CA ARG A 138 -14.37 5.14 -6.05
C ARG A 138 -14.85 4.54 -4.71
N CYS A 139 -14.80 5.28 -3.61
CA CYS A 139 -15.40 4.86 -2.35
C CYS A 139 -16.90 5.17 -2.35
N GLU A 140 -17.74 4.15 -2.16
CA GLU A 140 -19.21 4.30 -2.24
C GLU A 140 -19.84 4.75 -0.91
N LYS A 141 -19.16 4.54 0.22
CA LYS A 141 -19.69 4.79 1.56
C LYS A 141 -19.15 6.07 2.20
N ILE A 142 -18.26 6.79 1.52
CA ILE A 142 -17.74 8.09 1.98
C ILE A 142 -18.64 9.20 1.46
N THR A 143 -19.04 10.08 2.37
CA THR A 143 -19.89 11.24 2.10
C THR A 143 -19.17 12.54 2.42
N THR A 144 -19.88 13.67 2.28
CA THR A 144 -19.36 14.99 2.66
C THR A 144 -18.96 15.06 4.13
N ALA A 145 -19.59 14.27 5.00
CA ALA A 145 -19.26 14.25 6.42
C ALA A 145 -17.83 13.76 6.64
N GLY A 146 -17.47 12.60 6.09
CA GLY A 146 -16.11 12.08 6.23
C GLY A 146 -15.05 12.98 5.56
N VAL A 147 -15.35 13.60 4.42
CA VAL A 147 -14.44 14.56 3.79
C VAL A 147 -14.24 15.80 4.67
N SER A 148 -15.30 16.27 5.34
CA SER A 148 -15.21 17.39 6.28
C SER A 148 -14.26 17.08 7.44
N GLU A 149 -14.30 15.86 7.98
CA GLU A 149 -13.40 15.44 9.06
C GLU A 149 -11.93 15.54 8.64
N ILE A 150 -11.61 15.05 7.42
CA ILE A 150 -10.24 15.14 6.88
C ILE A 150 -9.81 16.60 6.69
N VAL A 151 -10.67 17.43 6.12
CA VAL A 151 -10.36 18.85 5.90
C VAL A 151 -10.16 19.59 7.23
N CYS A 152 -10.93 19.26 8.27
CA CYS A 152 -10.83 19.91 9.58
C CYS A 152 -9.61 19.44 10.39
N HIS A 153 -9.22 18.17 10.30
CA HIS A 153 -8.20 17.57 11.18
C HIS A 153 -6.83 17.36 10.51
N CYS A 154 -6.72 17.51 9.18
CA CYS A 154 -5.47 17.39 8.43
C CYS A 154 -5.07 18.74 7.82
N PRO A 155 -4.48 19.67 8.60
CA PRO A 155 -4.16 21.02 8.14
C PRO A 155 -3.09 21.05 7.04
N SER A 156 -2.28 19.99 6.92
CA SER A 156 -1.21 19.86 5.91
C SER A 156 -1.69 19.25 4.58
N LEU A 157 -3.00 19.05 4.40
CA LEU A 157 -3.53 18.38 3.22
C LEU A 157 -3.37 19.24 1.95
N GLU A 158 -2.51 18.80 1.03
CA GLU A 158 -2.22 19.48 -0.23
C GLU A 158 -2.92 18.84 -1.44
N ILE A 159 -3.17 17.52 -1.38
CA ILE A 159 -3.66 16.73 -2.51
C ILE A 159 -4.88 15.92 -2.10
N LEU A 160 -6.00 16.17 -2.77
CA LEU A 160 -7.22 15.37 -2.64
C LEU A 160 -7.55 14.72 -3.99
N ARG A 161 -7.73 13.40 -3.99
CA ARG A 161 -8.25 12.67 -5.16
C ARG A 161 -9.63 12.11 -4.86
N CYS A 162 -10.60 12.37 -5.74
CA CYS A 162 -12.00 12.01 -5.52
C CYS A 162 -12.73 11.68 -6.85
N GLY A 163 -13.97 11.20 -6.74
CA GLY A 163 -14.80 10.82 -7.88
C GLY A 163 -14.56 9.40 -8.38
N GLY A 164 -14.88 9.13 -9.64
CA GLY A 164 -14.60 7.84 -10.30
C GLY A 164 -15.69 6.75 -10.15
N CYS A 165 -16.72 6.96 -9.34
CA CYS A 165 -17.97 6.18 -9.34
C CYS A 165 -19.17 7.10 -9.05
N PRO A 166 -20.42 6.74 -9.42
CA PRO A 166 -21.57 7.65 -9.31
C PRO A 166 -21.76 8.26 -7.92
N ARG A 167 -21.53 7.48 -6.86
CA ARG A 167 -21.67 7.95 -5.48
C ARG A 167 -20.54 8.89 -5.06
N SER A 168 -19.29 8.54 -5.39
CA SER A 168 -18.13 9.40 -5.12
C SER A 168 -18.17 10.70 -5.94
N GLU A 169 -18.67 10.67 -7.18
CA GLU A 169 -18.91 11.87 -8.00
C GLU A 169 -19.94 12.81 -7.36
N PHE A 170 -21.03 12.25 -6.83
CA PHE A 170 -22.02 13.03 -6.09
C PHE A 170 -21.41 13.65 -4.82
N THR A 171 -20.64 12.87 -4.06
CA THR A 171 -19.92 13.37 -2.88
C THR A 171 -18.94 14.49 -3.25
N ALA A 172 -18.12 14.33 -4.30
CA ALA A 172 -17.16 15.33 -4.75
C ALA A 172 -17.81 16.69 -5.07
N ARG A 173 -18.94 16.68 -5.79
CA ARG A 173 -19.73 17.90 -6.08
C ARG A 173 -20.24 18.57 -4.83
N ARG A 174 -20.72 17.80 -3.86
CA ARG A 174 -21.22 18.34 -2.59
C ARG A 174 -20.10 18.85 -1.68
N CYS A 175 -18.88 18.29 -1.81
CA CYS A 175 -17.71 18.74 -1.07
C CYS A 175 -17.15 20.08 -1.57
N LEU A 176 -17.56 20.58 -2.74
CA LEU A 176 -17.09 21.88 -3.27
C LEU A 176 -17.19 23.01 -2.24
N ASN A 177 -18.25 23.05 -1.44
CA ASN A 177 -18.43 24.08 -0.42
C ASN A 177 -17.47 23.92 0.78
N ILE A 178 -17.00 22.70 1.05
CA ILE A 178 -16.09 22.37 2.17
C ILE A 178 -14.64 22.60 1.75
N LEU A 179 -14.32 22.41 0.47
CA LEU A 179 -12.99 22.65 -0.08
C LEU A 179 -12.67 24.15 -0.24
N LYS A 180 -13.67 25.01 -0.10
CA LYS A 180 -13.48 26.46 -0.12
C LYS A 180 -12.72 26.89 1.15
N PRO A 181 -11.60 27.62 1.03
CA PRO A 181 -10.98 28.22 2.19
C PRO A 181 -11.95 29.23 2.81
N LYS A 182 -12.17 29.14 4.13
CA LYS A 182 -12.95 30.16 4.84
C LYS A 182 -12.06 31.37 5.05
N LEU A 183 -12.18 32.36 4.17
CA LEU A 183 -11.54 33.66 4.36
C LEU A 183 -12.22 34.36 5.54
N ASN A 184 -11.50 34.56 6.64
CA ASN A 184 -11.91 35.54 7.64
C ASN A 184 -11.74 36.93 7.01
N THR A 185 -12.84 37.52 6.59
CA THR A 185 -12.87 38.89 6.05
C THR A 185 -12.54 39.90 7.15
N LEU A 186 -11.26 40.24 7.29
CA LEU A 186 -10.86 41.59 7.61
C LEU A 186 -9.86 42.02 6.55
N GLU A 187 -10.35 42.88 5.65
CA GLU A 187 -9.59 43.78 4.79
C GLU A 187 -8.52 43.14 3.91
N GLU A 188 -8.92 42.91 2.65
CA GLU A 188 -8.14 43.27 1.46
C GLU A 188 -6.62 42.99 1.43
N ASP A 189 -6.14 41.87 1.98
CA ASP A 189 -4.74 41.49 1.83
C ASP A 189 -4.55 40.22 0.99
N SER A 190 -3.66 40.38 0.01
CA SER A 190 -3.15 39.41 -0.96
C SER A 190 -2.96 38.01 -0.35
N TRP A 191 -3.27 36.96 -1.12
CA TRP A 191 -3.12 35.54 -0.80
C TRP A 191 -1.70 35.07 -0.42
N GLU A 192 -0.76 35.98 -0.18
CA GLU A 192 0.65 35.70 0.10
C GLU A 192 1.04 35.78 1.59
N GLU A 193 0.18 36.30 2.48
CA GLU A 193 0.53 36.51 3.90
C GLU A 193 -0.58 36.11 4.90
N LEU A 194 -1.03 34.84 4.90
CA LEU A 194 -1.84 34.33 6.02
C LEU A 194 -0.97 33.43 6.93
N ASP A 195 -0.44 34.03 7.99
CA ASP A 195 0.29 33.32 9.04
C ASP A 195 -0.66 32.57 9.99
N THR A 196 -0.19 31.38 10.40
CA THR A 196 -0.81 30.22 11.06
C THR A 196 -1.70 30.38 12.32
N LEU A 197 -2.28 31.54 12.64
CA LEU A 197 -2.80 31.79 14.00
C LEU A 197 -4.32 31.91 14.22
N ASP A 198 -5.17 31.89 13.19
CA ASP A 198 -6.64 31.90 13.36
C ASP A 198 -7.33 30.80 12.52
N VAL A 199 -7.11 29.53 12.88
CA VAL A 199 -7.55 28.36 12.09
C VAL A 199 -9.00 27.99 12.39
N GLY A 200 -9.91 28.47 11.54
CA GLY A 200 -11.35 28.24 11.60
C GLY A 200 -11.89 27.26 10.56
N GLY A 201 -11.23 26.12 10.31
CA GLY A 201 -11.76 24.99 9.55
C GLY A 201 -12.03 25.24 8.05
N GLY A 202 -11.11 24.79 7.20
CA GLY A 202 -11.20 24.80 5.74
C GLY A 202 -9.98 24.12 5.09
N ALA A 203 -10.04 23.81 3.79
CA ALA A 203 -8.96 23.13 3.05
C ALA A 203 -7.83 24.10 2.62
N GLU A 204 -7.26 24.82 3.58
CA GLU A 204 -6.35 25.96 3.34
C GLU A 204 -5.01 25.57 2.68
N SER A 205 -4.51 24.37 2.97
CA SER A 205 -3.29 23.84 2.36
C SER A 205 -3.51 23.19 1.00
N LEU A 206 -4.77 23.01 0.57
CA LEU A 206 -5.09 22.28 -0.65
C LEU A 206 -4.58 23.02 -1.89
N ARG A 207 -3.78 22.33 -2.69
CA ARG A 207 -3.16 22.87 -3.92
C ARG A 207 -3.54 22.08 -5.15
N TRP A 208 -3.83 20.78 -5.00
CA TRP A 208 -4.12 19.90 -6.12
C TRP A 208 -5.39 19.08 -5.87
N LEU A 209 -6.33 19.17 -6.80
CA LEU A 209 -7.54 18.37 -6.81
C LEU A 209 -7.53 17.44 -8.03
N VAL A 210 -7.52 16.13 -7.79
CA VAL A 210 -7.61 15.12 -8.85
C VAL A 210 -9.05 14.61 -8.91
N TRP A 211 -9.78 15.10 -9.90
CA TRP A 211 -11.17 14.76 -10.14
C TRP A 211 -11.41 14.58 -11.65
N PRO A 212 -11.15 13.38 -12.22
CA PRO A 212 -11.08 13.18 -13.66
C PRO A 212 -12.38 13.44 -14.45
N ARG A 213 -13.55 13.31 -13.81
CA ARG A 213 -14.87 13.49 -14.45
C ARG A 213 -15.65 14.69 -13.87
N ILE A 214 -14.91 15.72 -13.46
CA ILE A 214 -15.49 17.00 -13.07
C ILE A 214 -16.31 17.59 -14.23
N ASP A 215 -17.50 18.13 -13.93
CA ASP A 215 -18.31 18.88 -14.89
C ASP A 215 -17.87 20.34 -15.02
N ASP A 216 -18.23 20.98 -16.13
CA ASP A 216 -17.82 22.33 -16.43
C ASP A 216 -18.28 23.35 -15.36
N ASN A 217 -19.50 23.20 -14.84
CA ASN A 217 -20.01 24.09 -13.79
C ASN A 217 -19.18 23.99 -12.51
N SER A 218 -18.91 22.77 -12.02
CA SER A 218 -18.03 22.56 -10.85
C SER A 218 -16.61 23.10 -11.07
N LYS A 219 -16.10 22.97 -12.30
CA LYS A 219 -14.76 23.47 -12.67
C LYS A 219 -14.71 25.00 -12.67
N GLU A 220 -15.73 25.66 -13.20
CA GLU A 220 -15.87 27.11 -13.18
C GLU A 220 -16.02 27.65 -11.76
N THR A 221 -16.84 26.99 -10.92
CA THR A 221 -16.97 27.34 -9.49
C THR A 221 -15.62 27.27 -8.77
N LEU A 222 -14.85 26.21 -8.95
CA LEU A 222 -13.53 26.09 -8.32
C LEU A 222 -12.52 27.11 -8.88
N ALA A 223 -12.55 27.40 -10.18
CA ALA A 223 -11.68 28.40 -10.77
C ALA A 223 -11.97 29.81 -10.25
N ALA A 224 -13.24 30.14 -10.02
CA ALA A 224 -13.66 31.44 -9.50
C ALA A 224 -13.41 31.59 -7.99
N GLU A 225 -13.68 30.54 -7.21
CA GLU A 225 -13.67 30.61 -5.74
C GLU A 225 -12.37 30.09 -5.11
N CYS A 226 -11.59 29.28 -5.82
CA CYS A 226 -10.37 28.64 -5.32
C CYS A 226 -9.25 28.65 -6.38
N PRO A 227 -8.79 29.83 -6.86
CA PRO A 227 -7.83 29.92 -7.97
C PRO A 227 -6.47 29.26 -7.68
N ARG A 228 -6.13 29.06 -6.41
CA ARG A 228 -4.93 28.36 -5.98
C ARG A 228 -4.98 26.84 -6.25
N VAL A 229 -6.16 26.25 -6.29
CA VAL A 229 -6.33 24.79 -6.46
C VAL A 229 -6.23 24.42 -7.94
N THR A 230 -5.17 23.72 -8.30
CA THR A 230 -4.99 23.19 -9.66
C THR A 230 -5.77 21.89 -9.82
N ILE A 231 -6.70 21.87 -10.78
CA ILE A 231 -7.55 20.71 -11.08
C ILE A 231 -6.89 19.82 -12.15
N ASN A 232 -6.79 18.52 -11.88
CA ASN A 232 -6.27 17.49 -12.79
C ASN A 232 -4.92 17.87 -13.46
N PRO A 233 -3.88 18.17 -12.66
CA PRO A 233 -2.60 18.62 -13.20
C PRO A 233 -1.99 17.56 -14.13
N GLN A 234 -1.33 18.02 -15.18
CA GLN A 234 -0.65 17.19 -16.17
C GLN A 234 0.86 17.38 -16.06
N PRO A 235 1.67 16.34 -16.35
CA PRO A 235 3.11 16.48 -16.38
C PRO A 235 3.52 17.34 -17.59
N SER A 236 4.01 18.56 -17.35
CA SER A 236 4.59 19.42 -18.39
C SER A 236 6.11 19.25 -18.46
N PRO A 237 6.71 18.96 -19.63
CA PRO A 237 8.15 18.84 -19.79
C PRO A 237 8.92 20.18 -19.76
N TYR A 238 8.24 21.33 -19.77
CA TYR A 238 8.86 22.66 -19.91
C TYR A 238 8.57 23.63 -18.74
N ASP A 239 8.27 23.12 -17.55
CA ASP A 239 7.81 23.96 -16.45
C ASP A 239 8.96 24.76 -15.80
N LEU A 240 9.08 26.04 -16.17
CA LEU A 240 9.97 27.04 -15.55
C LEU A 240 9.32 27.75 -14.35
N SER A 241 8.08 27.38 -13.98
CA SER A 241 7.33 27.95 -12.86
C SER A 241 7.63 27.23 -11.53
N ARG A 242 7.57 27.98 -10.44
CA ARG A 242 8.12 27.70 -9.09
C ARG A 242 7.48 26.55 -8.29
N SER A 243 6.69 25.66 -8.88
CA SER A 243 6.18 24.48 -8.15
C SER A 243 5.97 23.28 -9.08
N LYS A 244 6.97 22.40 -9.13
CA LYS A 244 6.90 21.12 -9.83
C LYS A 244 5.70 20.32 -9.33
N VAL A 245 4.79 19.92 -10.23
CA VAL A 245 3.63 19.08 -9.89
C VAL A 245 4.13 17.79 -9.21
N PRO A 246 3.69 17.49 -7.98
CA PRO A 246 4.10 16.27 -7.28
C PRO A 246 3.53 15.03 -7.98
N VAL A 247 4.24 13.91 -7.94
CA VAL A 247 3.79 12.66 -8.58
C VAL A 247 2.48 12.16 -7.98
N GLU A 248 2.25 12.48 -6.71
CA GLU A 248 1.05 12.23 -5.93
C GLU A 248 -0.16 13.03 -6.44
N ALA A 249 0.02 14.09 -7.22
CA ALA A 249 -1.08 14.83 -7.84
C ALA A 249 -1.45 14.31 -9.24
N LEU A 250 -0.72 13.32 -9.78
CA LEU A 250 -0.96 12.78 -11.12
C LEU A 250 -1.96 11.62 -11.11
N ALA A 251 -3.07 11.76 -11.83
CA ALA A 251 -4.13 10.73 -11.92
C ALA A 251 -3.67 9.39 -12.53
N SER A 252 -2.56 9.37 -13.27
CA SER A 252 -2.07 8.18 -13.98
C SER A 252 -1.45 7.13 -13.07
N VAL A 253 -1.07 7.50 -11.84
CA VAL A 253 -0.37 6.61 -10.91
C VAL A 253 -1.16 6.51 -9.60
N PRO A 254 -1.47 5.28 -9.11
CA PRO A 254 -2.05 5.10 -7.78
C PRO A 254 -1.21 5.79 -6.71
N LEU A 255 -1.87 6.39 -5.73
CA LEU A 255 -1.19 7.25 -4.75
C LEU A 255 -0.18 6.44 -3.92
N ASP A 256 -0.46 5.15 -3.71
CA ASP A 256 0.39 4.21 -2.98
C ASP A 256 1.37 3.40 -3.84
N HIS A 257 1.62 3.80 -5.09
CA HIS A 257 2.47 3.02 -6.01
C HIS A 257 3.90 2.79 -5.49
N SER A 258 4.55 3.82 -4.94
CA SER A 258 5.91 3.75 -4.40
C SER A 258 6.04 2.82 -3.20
N ILE A 259 4.96 2.65 -2.42
CA ILE A 259 4.95 1.79 -1.22
C ILE A 259 5.05 0.32 -1.61
N VAL A 260 4.46 -0.06 -2.74
CA VAL A 260 4.37 -1.46 -3.18
C VAL A 260 5.23 -1.81 -4.38
N GLU A 261 6.06 -0.87 -4.88
CA GLU A 261 6.84 -1.04 -6.11
C GLU A 261 7.78 -2.27 -6.09
N ASP A 262 8.36 -2.56 -4.92
CA ASP A 262 9.34 -3.64 -4.71
C ASP A 262 8.68 -5.01 -4.45
N ILE A 263 7.38 -5.04 -4.19
CA ILE A 263 6.65 -6.27 -3.82
C ILE A 263 6.02 -6.89 -5.09
N ASP A 264 5.94 -8.22 -5.15
CA ASP A 264 5.49 -8.90 -6.37
C ASP A 264 4.00 -8.67 -6.61
N PRO A 265 3.58 -8.08 -7.74
CA PRO A 265 2.15 -7.91 -8.03
C PRO A 265 1.33 -9.19 -8.00
N LYS A 266 1.95 -10.35 -8.26
CA LYS A 266 1.28 -11.65 -8.17
C LYS A 266 0.89 -12.04 -6.75
N THR A 267 1.52 -11.42 -5.74
CA THR A 267 1.26 -11.76 -4.32
C THR A 267 -0.05 -11.20 -3.80
N TRP A 268 -0.59 -10.15 -4.41
CA TRP A 268 -1.91 -9.61 -4.09
C TRP A 268 -2.88 -9.65 -5.27
N ALA A 269 -2.45 -10.13 -6.44
CA ALA A 269 -3.36 -10.46 -7.51
C ALA A 269 -4.27 -11.57 -7.01
N VAL A 270 -5.57 -11.26 -6.86
CA VAL A 270 -6.59 -12.26 -6.55
C VAL A 270 -6.44 -13.37 -7.58
N SER A 271 -5.90 -14.52 -7.16
CA SER A 271 -5.91 -15.69 -8.01
C SER A 271 -7.36 -16.06 -8.19
N ALA A 272 -7.94 -15.67 -9.33
CA ALA A 272 -9.22 -16.18 -9.81
C ALA A 272 -9.09 -17.66 -10.21
N ALA A 273 -8.31 -18.44 -9.45
CA ALA A 273 -8.42 -19.88 -9.48
C ALA A 273 -9.79 -20.21 -8.91
N PRO A 274 -10.62 -20.98 -9.63
CA PRO A 274 -11.85 -21.50 -9.04
C PRO A 274 -11.45 -22.20 -7.74
N ARG A 275 -12.13 -21.85 -6.63
CA ARG A 275 -12.05 -22.63 -5.39
C ARG A 275 -12.14 -24.09 -5.81
N ARG A 276 -11.07 -24.87 -5.57
CA ARG A 276 -11.15 -26.32 -5.75
C ARG A 276 -12.41 -26.76 -5.00
N PRO A 277 -13.33 -27.51 -5.65
CA PRO A 277 -14.42 -28.13 -4.93
C PRO A 277 -13.82 -28.78 -3.68
N VAL A 278 -14.40 -28.48 -2.52
CA VAL A 278 -14.03 -29.15 -1.28
C VAL A 278 -14.31 -30.63 -1.52
N THR A 279 -13.26 -31.37 -1.88
CA THR A 279 -13.30 -32.82 -1.87
C THR A 279 -13.63 -33.19 -0.44
N LEU A 280 -14.77 -33.87 -0.25
CA LEU A 280 -15.14 -34.46 1.03
C LEU A 280 -13.90 -35.16 1.63
N PRO A 281 -13.54 -34.87 2.88
CA PRO A 281 -12.33 -35.42 3.47
C PRO A 281 -12.45 -36.95 3.45
N ASN A 282 -11.43 -37.60 2.88
CA ASN A 282 -11.29 -39.05 2.91
C ASN A 282 -11.31 -39.47 4.40
N PRO A 283 -12.27 -40.31 4.84
CA PRO A 283 -12.41 -40.69 6.24
C PRO A 283 -11.21 -41.48 6.82
N ASN A 284 -10.25 -41.86 5.96
CA ASN A 284 -9.03 -42.57 6.35
C ASN A 284 -7.74 -41.73 6.25
N ALA A 285 -7.82 -40.42 6.01
CA ALA A 285 -6.63 -39.56 6.03
C ALA A 285 -6.26 -39.20 7.49
N PRO A 286 -4.98 -39.34 7.90
CA PRO A 286 -4.54 -38.85 9.20
C PRO A 286 -4.84 -37.35 9.32
N PRO A 287 -5.23 -36.84 10.52
CA PRO A 287 -5.62 -35.45 10.68
C PRO A 287 -4.47 -34.54 10.25
N GLU A 288 -4.69 -33.75 9.19
CA GLU A 288 -3.74 -32.76 8.73
C GLU A 288 -3.64 -31.66 9.79
N ILE A 289 -2.47 -31.52 10.41
CA ILE A 289 -2.19 -30.47 11.37
C ILE A 289 -2.31 -29.11 10.64
N PRO A 290 -3.18 -28.18 11.09
CA PRO A 290 -3.31 -26.85 10.48
C PRO A 290 -1.95 -26.16 10.33
N ILE A 291 -1.77 -25.37 9.27
CA ILE A 291 -0.50 -24.68 8.99
C ILE A 291 -0.02 -23.86 10.20
N ALA A 292 -0.93 -23.18 10.90
CA ALA A 292 -0.62 -22.45 12.13
C ALA A 292 -0.01 -23.34 13.22
N GLU A 293 -0.57 -24.53 13.43
CA GLU A 293 -0.06 -25.49 14.42
C GLU A 293 1.29 -26.08 14.01
N ARG A 294 1.53 -26.25 12.70
CA ARG A 294 2.87 -26.63 12.18
C ARG A 294 3.92 -25.55 12.47
N PHE A 295 3.58 -24.27 12.29
CA PHE A 295 4.49 -23.17 12.63
C PHE A 295 4.77 -23.10 14.13
N ARG A 296 3.74 -23.28 14.96
CA ARG A 296 3.87 -23.34 16.43
C ARG A 296 4.82 -24.46 16.86
N LEU A 297 4.63 -25.68 16.34
CA LEU A 297 5.48 -26.82 16.66
C LEU A 297 6.93 -26.62 16.20
N ALA A 298 7.14 -26.08 14.99
CA ALA A 298 8.48 -25.76 14.48
C ALA A 298 9.20 -24.70 15.34
N TYR A 299 8.47 -23.72 15.86
CA TYR A 299 9.02 -22.73 16.80
C TYR A 299 9.44 -23.37 18.12
N VAL A 300 8.57 -24.20 18.72
CA VAL A 300 8.87 -24.92 19.97
C VAL A 300 10.07 -25.85 19.81
N GLU A 301 10.15 -26.59 18.70
CA GLU A 301 11.28 -27.46 18.39
C GLU A 301 12.59 -26.67 18.24
N ARG A 302 12.55 -25.52 17.55
CA ARG A 302 13.70 -24.62 17.41
C ARG A 302 14.17 -24.09 18.77
N GLU A 303 13.23 -23.65 19.62
CA GLU A 303 13.53 -23.18 20.98
C GLU A 303 14.17 -24.29 21.82
N ALA A 304 13.61 -25.50 21.81
CA ALA A 304 14.17 -26.66 22.49
C ALA A 304 15.60 -26.99 22.01
N ARG A 305 15.85 -26.90 20.69
CA ARG A 305 17.18 -27.12 20.10
C ARG A 305 18.19 -26.04 20.49
N LEU A 306 17.73 -24.81 20.72
CA LEU A 306 18.59 -23.66 21.06
C LEU A 306 18.78 -23.48 22.58
N ALA A 307 17.85 -23.96 23.41
CA ALA A 307 17.90 -23.88 24.87
C ALA A 307 19.24 -24.34 25.49
N PRO A 308 19.81 -25.51 25.14
CA PRO A 308 21.09 -25.93 25.72
C PRO A 308 22.27 -25.05 25.26
N LYS A 309 22.22 -24.50 24.04
CA LYS A 309 23.25 -23.57 23.55
C LYS A 309 23.18 -22.23 24.29
N ARG A 310 21.98 -21.72 24.57
CA ARG A 310 21.77 -20.50 25.39
C ARG A 310 22.27 -20.73 26.82
N ALA A 311 21.85 -21.81 27.46
CA ALA A 311 22.30 -22.16 28.81
C ALA A 311 23.83 -22.33 28.89
N LYS A 312 24.46 -22.92 27.88
CA LYS A 312 25.93 -23.04 27.81
C LYS A 312 26.61 -21.67 27.69
N ARG A 313 26.13 -20.78 26.81
CA ARG A 313 26.68 -19.41 26.66
C ARG A 313 26.52 -18.62 27.95
N GLU A 314 25.36 -18.71 28.59
CA GLU A 314 25.08 -18.01 29.83
C GLU A 314 26.01 -18.48 30.96
N ARG A 315 26.19 -19.80 31.13
CA ARG A 315 27.17 -20.35 32.08
C ARG A 315 28.60 -19.87 31.77
N GLN A 316 28.97 -19.78 30.50
CA GLN A 316 30.29 -19.30 30.11
C GLN A 316 30.46 -17.81 30.39
N GLN A 317 29.44 -17.00 30.14
CA GLN A 317 29.42 -15.57 30.47
C GLN A 317 29.50 -15.36 31.98
N ARG A 318 28.72 -16.10 32.78
CA ARG A 318 28.80 -16.03 34.25
C ARG A 318 30.21 -16.36 34.74
N ARG A 319 30.83 -17.43 34.23
CA ARG A 319 32.23 -17.77 34.59
C ARG A 319 33.25 -16.71 34.17
N ARG A 320 33.02 -16.01 33.06
CA ARG A 320 33.87 -14.88 32.65
C ARG A 320 33.67 -13.69 33.59
N ALA A 321 32.42 -13.31 33.84
CA ALA A 321 32.08 -12.25 34.77
C ALA A 321 32.60 -12.50 36.20
N GLU A 322 32.48 -13.72 36.71
CA GLU A 322 33.02 -14.12 38.02
C GLU A 322 34.56 -14.03 38.05
N ARG A 323 35.24 -14.45 36.97
CA ARG A 323 36.70 -14.29 36.87
C ARG A 323 37.11 -12.84 36.77
N ASP A 324 36.41 -12.05 35.96
CA ASP A 324 36.69 -10.62 35.80
C ASP A 324 36.44 -9.88 37.11
N TYR A 325 35.38 -10.22 37.84
CA TYR A 325 35.11 -9.72 39.19
C TYR A 325 36.26 -10.08 40.15
N MET A 326 36.65 -11.35 40.23
CA MET A 326 37.78 -11.80 41.04
C MET A 326 39.13 -11.27 40.54
N MET A 327 39.22 -10.71 39.33
CA MET A 327 40.45 -10.12 38.80
C MET A 327 40.49 -8.58 38.92
N ASN A 328 39.35 -7.93 39.10
CA ASN A 328 39.29 -6.47 39.16
C ASN A 328 38.94 -5.94 40.57
N ASP A 329 38.44 -6.81 41.44
CA ASP A 329 38.08 -6.47 42.82
C ASP A 329 39.15 -6.99 43.81
N ILE A 330 39.76 -6.07 44.55
CA ILE A 330 40.85 -6.34 45.51
C ILE A 330 40.33 -7.08 46.75
N ASP A 331 39.11 -6.78 47.18
CA ASP A 331 38.48 -7.41 48.34
C ASP A 331 38.03 -8.84 48.01
N ALA A 332 37.50 -9.05 46.80
CA ALA A 332 37.17 -10.39 46.33
C ALA A 332 38.41 -11.30 46.22
N ARG A 333 39.56 -10.74 45.79
CA ARG A 333 40.85 -11.46 45.74
C ARG A 333 41.38 -11.82 47.11
N SER A 334 41.35 -10.87 48.06
CA SER A 334 41.88 -11.07 49.41
C SER A 334 41.10 -12.17 50.15
N VAL A 335 39.76 -12.19 50.03
CA VAL A 335 38.89 -13.23 50.59
C VAL A 335 39.17 -14.61 49.98
N ALA A 336 39.33 -14.69 48.66
CA ALA A 336 39.64 -15.95 47.99
C ALA A 336 40.98 -16.55 48.42
N LEU A 337 42.02 -15.72 48.57
CA LEU A 337 43.35 -16.14 49.05
C LEU A 337 43.31 -16.58 50.51
N ALA A 338 42.59 -15.85 51.37
CA ALA A 338 42.40 -16.23 52.77
C ALA A 338 41.67 -17.58 52.93
N ALA A 339 40.67 -17.86 52.07
CA ALA A 339 39.99 -19.14 52.02
C ALA A 339 40.91 -20.30 51.55
N GLN A 340 41.86 -20.02 50.66
CA GLN A 340 42.83 -21.01 50.20
C GLN A 340 43.89 -21.31 51.26
N ALA A 341 44.38 -20.30 51.98
CA ALA A 341 45.31 -20.45 53.09
C ALA A 341 44.71 -21.28 54.23
N SER A 342 43.45 -21.00 54.61
CA SER A 342 42.73 -21.75 55.65
C SER A 342 42.43 -23.21 55.28
N ARG A 343 42.24 -23.52 53.99
CA ARG A 343 42.11 -24.93 53.53
C ARG A 343 43.43 -25.70 53.60
N ASN A 344 44.56 -25.04 53.35
CA ASN A 344 45.87 -25.68 53.44
C ASN A 344 46.27 -25.96 54.88
N LEU A 345 45.93 -25.05 55.81
CA LEU A 345 46.15 -25.21 57.25
C LEU A 345 45.30 -26.31 57.90
N ARG A 346 44.18 -26.72 57.28
CA ARG A 346 43.34 -27.84 57.75
C ARG A 346 43.80 -29.21 57.24
N LYS A 347 44.79 -29.25 56.35
CA LYS A 347 45.31 -30.48 55.73
C LYS A 347 46.71 -30.86 56.23
N SER A 348 47.36 -30.01 57.02
CA SER A 348 48.53 -30.32 57.85
C SER A 348 48.08 -30.67 59.25
#